data_AF-A0A4V1LUM6-F1
#
_entry.id   AF-A0A4V1LUM6-F1
#
_cell.length_a   1.000
_cell.length_b   1.000
_cell.length_c   1.000
_cell.angle_alpha   90.00
_cell.angle_beta   90.00
_cell.angle_gamma   90.00
#
_symmetry.space_group_name_H-M   'P 1'
#
loop_
_entity.id
_entity.type
_entity.pdbx_description
1 polymer ?
#
loop_
_entity_poly.entity_id
_entity_poly.type
_entity_poly.pdbx_seq_one_letter_code
_entity_poly.pdbx_strand_id
1 'polypeptide(L)'
;MQLKYIGPKPIISEHGVSFKDGKEDKYVYIQTAIEILNAINHEYVQGVIYKYDAQITKPSDEEIENIIIGYKPELRKTIEKEITSYKQYLKEEIENSPISHPLLNKDELMALQNNLKIMHEYRIQRSINKICYMHIIEIIADIIKEHKIKDISSPFNEKFWHVMQTIQGQLSNKRNYVDTQIKENKNGTIELSMKF
;
A
#
# COMPACT_ATOMS: atom_id res chain seq x y z
N MET A 1 10.39 -12.08 0.67
CA MET A 1 8.96 -11.94 1.01
C MET A 1 8.20 -12.01 -0.31
N GLN A 2 7.18 -12.84 -0.48
CA GLN A 2 6.53 -12.95 -1.80
C GLN A 2 5.28 -12.08 -1.89
N LEU A 3 5.23 -11.18 -2.87
CA LEU A 3 4.05 -10.39 -3.19
C LEU A 3 3.15 -11.18 -4.14
N LYS A 4 1.86 -11.28 -3.82
CA LYS A 4 0.92 -12.01 -4.67
C LYS A 4 -0.46 -11.42 -4.54
N TYR A 5 -1.12 -11.15 -5.67
CA TYR A 5 -2.54 -10.80 -5.66
C TYR A 5 -3.36 -11.92 -5.05
N ILE A 6 -4.12 -11.62 -3.99
CA ILE A 6 -4.96 -12.61 -3.32
C ILE A 6 -6.47 -12.33 -3.45
N GLY A 7 -6.86 -11.11 -3.84
CA GLY A 7 -8.26 -10.72 -4.03
C GLY A 7 -8.76 -9.68 -3.02
N PRO A 8 -10.06 -9.32 -3.05
CA PRO A 8 -10.68 -8.26 -2.24
C PRO A 8 -10.71 -8.52 -0.72
N LYS A 9 -11.10 -7.52 0.08
CA LYS A 9 -11.12 -7.64 1.54
C LYS A 9 -12.19 -8.65 1.97
N PRO A 10 -11.86 -9.69 2.77
CA PRO A 10 -12.84 -10.65 3.21
C PRO A 10 -13.67 -10.10 4.36
N ILE A 11 -14.92 -10.54 4.42
CA ILE A 11 -15.86 -10.37 5.54
C ILE A 11 -16.12 -11.79 6.03
N ILE A 12 -15.74 -12.06 7.28
CA ILE A 12 -15.78 -13.40 7.87
C ILE A 12 -16.79 -13.36 9.00
N SER A 13 -17.74 -14.30 8.97
CA SER A 13 -18.73 -14.50 10.03
C SER A 13 -18.98 -15.99 10.27
N GLU A 14 -19.78 -16.30 11.27
CA GLU A 14 -20.36 -17.61 11.56
C GLU A 14 -21.15 -18.19 10.38
N HIS A 15 -21.71 -17.32 9.53
CA HIS A 15 -22.52 -17.72 8.38
C HIS A 15 -21.69 -17.97 7.10
N GLY A 16 -20.40 -17.65 7.10
CA GLY A 16 -19.52 -17.90 5.97
C GLY A 16 -18.51 -16.78 5.71
N VAL A 17 -17.97 -16.78 4.49
CA VAL A 17 -17.02 -15.78 4.02
C VAL A 17 -17.58 -15.10 2.79
N SER A 18 -17.63 -13.77 2.81
CA SER A 18 -17.93 -12.94 1.65
C SER A 18 -16.82 -11.92 1.42
N PHE A 19 -16.91 -11.13 0.35
CA PHE A 19 -15.90 -10.14 0.00
C PHE A 19 -16.52 -8.76 -0.15
N LYS A 20 -15.79 -7.75 0.32
CA LYS A 20 -16.24 -6.36 0.27
C LYS A 20 -15.91 -5.73 -1.08
N ASP A 21 -16.95 -5.29 -1.77
CA ASP A 21 -16.84 -4.53 -3.02
C ASP A 21 -16.05 -3.22 -2.83
N GLY A 22 -15.26 -2.86 -3.84
CA GLY A 22 -14.43 -1.66 -3.83
C GLY A 22 -13.27 -1.68 -2.82
N LYS A 23 -12.98 -2.83 -2.20
CA LYS A 23 -11.82 -3.01 -1.32
C LYS A 23 -10.83 -3.99 -1.91
N GLU A 24 -10.31 -3.64 -3.08
CA GLU A 24 -9.25 -4.38 -3.76
C GLU A 24 -8.00 -4.58 -2.90
N ASP A 25 -7.24 -5.62 -3.24
CA ASP A 25 -5.92 -5.87 -2.69
C ASP A 25 -4.97 -4.71 -2.99
N LYS A 26 -4.15 -4.32 -2.03
CA LYS A 26 -3.15 -3.27 -2.26
C LYS A 26 -2.09 -3.66 -3.28
N TYR A 27 -1.93 -4.96 -3.53
CA TYR A 27 -1.10 -5.48 -4.62
C TYR A 27 -1.35 -4.79 -5.96
N VAL A 28 -2.61 -4.48 -6.32
CA VAL A 28 -2.95 -3.90 -7.64
C VAL A 28 -2.37 -2.48 -7.84
N TYR A 29 -1.99 -1.81 -6.76
CA TYR A 29 -1.45 -0.45 -6.75
C TYR A 29 0.07 -0.39 -6.61
N ILE A 30 0.73 -1.52 -6.29
CA ILE A 30 2.17 -1.56 -6.04
C ILE A 30 2.95 -1.12 -7.28
N GLN A 31 2.60 -1.64 -8.45
CA GLN A 31 3.27 -1.27 -9.70
C GLN A 31 3.20 0.24 -9.96
N THR A 32 2.00 0.83 -9.84
CA THR A 32 1.82 2.27 -10.05
C THR A 32 2.58 3.10 -9.01
N ALA A 33 2.68 2.64 -7.77
CA ALA A 33 3.50 3.30 -6.77
C ALA A 33 5.00 3.26 -7.14
N ILE A 34 5.49 2.15 -7.68
CA ILE A 34 6.88 2.03 -8.14
C ILE A 34 7.15 2.91 -9.37
N GLU A 35 6.21 2.99 -10.30
CA GLU A 35 6.33 3.90 -11.45
C GLU A 35 6.48 5.35 -10.99
N ILE A 36 5.68 5.78 -10.00
CA ILE A 36 5.82 7.11 -9.39
C ILE A 36 7.18 7.24 -8.69
N LEU A 37 7.59 6.24 -7.90
CA LEU A 37 8.87 6.24 -7.20
C LEU A 37 10.05 6.40 -8.18
N ASN A 38 10.07 5.64 -9.26
CA ASN A 38 11.10 5.73 -10.29
C ASN A 38 11.07 7.09 -11.01
N ALA A 39 9.88 7.64 -11.23
CA ALA A 39 9.73 8.95 -11.86
C ALA A 39 10.28 10.09 -10.98
N ILE A 40 10.27 9.94 -9.65
CA ILE A 40 10.71 10.99 -8.73
C ILE A 40 12.11 10.75 -8.13
N ASN A 41 12.67 9.56 -8.26
CA ASN A 41 13.96 9.22 -7.67
C ASN A 41 15.12 9.50 -8.63
N HIS A 42 15.42 10.78 -8.79
CA HIS A 42 16.58 11.26 -9.54
C HIS A 42 17.06 12.59 -8.96
N GLU A 43 18.23 13.06 -9.42
CA GLU A 43 18.70 14.38 -9.01
C GLU A 43 17.88 15.50 -9.66
N TYR A 44 17.60 16.55 -8.89
CA TYR A 44 16.78 17.68 -9.33
C TYR A 44 17.62 18.95 -9.54
N VAL A 45 17.54 19.48 -10.75
CA VAL A 45 17.98 20.84 -11.09
C VAL A 45 16.82 21.83 -10.98
N GLN A 46 17.08 22.96 -10.35
CA GLN A 46 16.10 24.01 -10.10
C GLN A 46 15.52 24.61 -11.39
N GLY A 47 14.19 24.77 -11.43
CA GLY A 47 13.48 25.38 -12.56
C GLY A 47 13.21 24.45 -13.75
N VAL A 48 13.68 23.20 -13.69
CA VAL A 48 13.45 22.19 -14.73
C VAL A 48 12.16 21.42 -14.45
N ILE A 49 11.34 21.24 -15.48
CA ILE A 49 10.17 20.35 -15.45
C ILE A 49 10.63 18.98 -15.96
N TYR A 50 10.51 17.97 -15.13
CA TYR A 50 10.80 16.59 -15.49
C TYR A 50 9.55 15.91 -16.01
N LYS A 51 9.72 15.11 -17.06
CA LYS A 51 8.68 14.26 -17.64
C LYS A 51 9.16 12.83 -17.63
N TYR A 52 8.32 11.95 -17.09
CA TYR A 52 8.58 10.53 -17.08
C TYR A 52 7.54 9.83 -17.96
N ASP A 53 8.02 9.14 -18.99
CA ASP A 53 7.19 8.23 -19.76
C ASP A 53 7.06 6.93 -18.95
N ALA A 54 5.86 6.70 -18.41
CA ALA A 54 5.57 5.48 -17.66
C ALA A 54 5.72 4.26 -18.59
N GLN A 55 6.91 3.64 -18.55
CA GLN A 55 7.15 2.35 -19.18
C GLN A 55 6.37 1.32 -18.37
N ILE A 56 5.42 0.63 -19.00
CA ILE A 56 4.65 -0.47 -18.38
C ILE A 56 5.57 -1.71 -18.28
N THR A 57 6.70 -1.58 -17.58
CA THR A 57 7.50 -2.73 -17.16
C THR A 57 6.97 -3.13 -15.80
N LYS A 58 6.29 -4.27 -15.75
CA LYS A 58 5.79 -4.83 -14.48
C LYS A 58 7.00 -5.36 -13.72
N PRO A 59 7.46 -4.70 -12.63
CA PRO A 59 8.57 -5.22 -11.86
C PRO A 59 8.20 -6.58 -11.28
N SER A 60 9.14 -7.51 -11.31
CA SER A 60 9.06 -8.79 -10.63
C SER A 60 9.01 -8.59 -9.12
N ASP A 61 8.48 -9.59 -8.39
CA ASP A 61 8.37 -9.50 -6.93
C ASP A 61 9.73 -9.28 -6.26
N GLU A 62 10.82 -9.84 -6.83
CA GLU A 62 12.19 -9.63 -6.38
C GLU A 62 12.67 -8.20 -6.61
N GLU A 63 12.33 -7.59 -7.75
CA GLU A 63 12.66 -6.18 -8.01
C GLU A 63 11.93 -5.25 -7.04
N ILE A 64 10.67 -5.54 -6.71
CA ILE A 64 9.92 -4.77 -5.71
C ILE A 64 10.57 -4.88 -4.33
N GLU A 65 10.94 -6.09 -3.92
CA GLU A 65 11.61 -6.32 -2.64
C GLU A 65 12.99 -5.62 -2.60
N ASN A 66 13.75 -5.68 -3.69
CA ASN A 66 15.03 -4.99 -3.83
C ASN A 66 14.89 -3.46 -3.81
N ILE A 67 13.85 -2.90 -4.43
CA ILE A 67 13.54 -1.47 -4.36
C ILE A 67 13.31 -1.07 -2.90
N ILE A 68 12.41 -1.76 -2.19
CA ILE A 68 12.10 -1.41 -0.79
C ILE A 68 13.34 -1.49 0.11
N ILE A 69 14.15 -2.55 -0.04
CA ILE A 69 15.37 -2.76 0.74
C ILE A 69 16.46 -1.74 0.36
N GLY A 70 16.53 -1.36 -0.92
CA GLY A 70 17.55 -0.45 -1.45
C GLY A 70 17.48 0.96 -0.87
N TYR A 71 16.29 1.47 -0.55
CA TYR A 71 16.16 2.79 0.07
C TYR A 71 16.47 2.76 1.57
N LYS A 72 16.02 1.72 2.27
CA LYS A 72 16.09 1.63 3.73
C LYS A 72 16.27 0.18 4.17
N PRO A 73 17.52 -0.29 4.36
CA PRO A 73 17.80 -1.67 4.78
C PRO A 73 17.10 -2.07 6.09
N GLU A 74 16.85 -1.11 6.97
CA GLU A 74 16.12 -1.28 8.22
C GLU A 74 14.63 -1.60 8.01
N LEU A 75 14.03 -1.22 6.88
CA LEU A 75 12.63 -1.51 6.58
C LEU A 75 12.37 -3.01 6.51
N ARG A 76 13.34 -3.83 6.09
CA ARG A 76 13.17 -5.29 6.07
C ARG A 76 12.81 -5.82 7.46
N LYS A 77 13.54 -5.39 8.50
CA LYS A 77 13.28 -5.81 9.89
C LYS A 77 11.94 -5.28 10.38
N THR A 78 11.57 -4.05 10.00
CA THR A 78 10.28 -3.46 10.35
C THR A 78 9.13 -4.24 9.71
N ILE A 79 9.22 -4.54 8.42
CA ILE A 79 8.24 -5.34 7.68
C ILE A 79 8.09 -6.73 8.28
N GLU A 80 9.20 -7.42 8.55
CA GLU A 80 9.18 -8.75 9.18
C GLU A 80 8.52 -8.71 10.56
N LYS A 81 8.77 -7.66 11.35
CA LYS A 81 8.14 -7.44 12.65
C LYS A 81 6.64 -7.21 12.49
N GLU A 82 6.21 -6.33 11.58
CA GLU A 82 4.79 -6.06 11.33
C GLU A 82 4.03 -7.30 10.85
N ILE A 83 4.62 -8.07 9.94
CA ILE A 83 4.05 -9.34 9.48
C ILE A 83 3.91 -10.31 10.65
N THR A 84 4.94 -10.43 11.50
CA THR A 84 4.92 -11.32 12.67
C THR A 84 3.84 -10.90 13.67
N SER A 85 3.76 -9.59 13.99
CA SER A 85 2.72 -9.04 14.85
C SER A 85 1.32 -9.28 14.29
N TYR A 86 1.14 -9.14 12.96
CA TYR A 86 -0.15 -9.42 12.33
C TYR A 86 -0.52 -10.90 12.39
N LYS A 87 0.44 -11.80 12.15
CA LYS A 87 0.24 -13.26 12.30
C LYS A 87 -0.18 -13.63 13.73
N GLN A 88 0.45 -13.01 14.72
CA GLN A 88 0.08 -13.22 16.12
C GLN A 88 -1.34 -12.72 16.40
N TYR A 89 -1.68 -11.51 15.95
CA TYR A 89 -3.03 -10.97 16.08
C TYR A 89 -4.11 -11.89 15.49
N LEU A 90 -3.88 -12.50 14.32
CA LEU A 90 -4.84 -13.44 13.73
C LEU A 90 -5.03 -14.71 14.56
N LYS A 91 -3.96 -15.21 15.19
CA LYS A 91 -4.06 -16.37 16.10
C LYS A 91 -4.86 -16.01 17.34
N GLU A 92 -4.53 -14.88 17.96
CA GLU A 92 -5.24 -14.35 19.12
C GLU A 92 -6.72 -14.09 18.82
N GLU A 93 -7.06 -13.62 17.62
CA GLU A 93 -8.45 -13.42 17.18
C GLU A 93 -9.23 -14.76 17.13
N ILE A 94 -8.61 -15.83 16.63
CA ILE A 94 -9.22 -17.16 16.61
C ILE A 94 -9.39 -17.70 18.03
N GLU A 95 -8.36 -17.59 18.87
CA GLU A 95 -8.38 -18.07 20.26
C GLU A 95 -9.38 -17.32 21.14
N ASN A 96 -9.50 -16.00 20.95
CA ASN A 96 -10.40 -15.14 21.72
C ASN A 96 -11.84 -15.10 21.17
N SER A 97 -12.11 -15.73 20.01
CA SER A 97 -13.46 -15.76 19.44
C SER A 97 -14.58 -16.18 20.40
N PRO A 98 -14.40 -17.11 21.37
CA PRO A 98 -15.45 -17.44 22.34
C PRO A 98 -15.78 -16.29 23.30
N ILE A 99 -14.77 -15.47 23.62
CA ILE A 99 -14.90 -14.32 24.52
C ILE A 99 -15.45 -13.11 23.76
N SER A 100 -15.00 -12.90 22.52
CA SER A 100 -15.41 -11.77 21.69
C SER A 100 -16.84 -11.91 21.14
N HIS A 101 -17.37 -13.12 21.06
CA HIS A 101 -18.71 -13.41 20.56
C HIS A 101 -19.54 -14.25 21.55
N PRO A 102 -19.86 -13.71 22.74
CA PRO A 102 -20.50 -14.48 23.82
C PRO A 102 -21.94 -14.90 23.51
N LEU A 103 -22.55 -14.32 22.48
CA LEU A 103 -23.93 -14.59 22.06
C LEU A 103 -24.05 -15.74 21.05
N LEU A 104 -22.94 -16.19 20.45
CA LEU A 104 -22.96 -17.28 19.48
C LEU A 104 -23.14 -18.62 20.18
N ASN A 105 -23.94 -19.49 19.57
CA ASN A 105 -24.04 -20.87 20.01
C ASN A 105 -22.78 -21.67 19.64
N LYS A 106 -22.67 -22.91 20.14
CA LYS A 106 -21.48 -23.75 19.94
C LYS A 106 -21.18 -24.02 18.47
N ASP A 107 -22.21 -24.24 17.65
CA ASP A 107 -22.05 -24.58 16.23
C ASP A 107 -21.68 -23.34 15.41
N GLU A 108 -22.29 -22.18 15.72
CA GLU A 108 -21.94 -20.88 15.14
C GLU A 108 -20.51 -20.46 15.47
N LEU A 109 -20.10 -20.63 16.72
CA LEU A 109 -18.75 -20.34 17.16
C LEU A 109 -17.72 -21.25 16.46
N MET A 110 -18.04 -22.53 16.31
CA MET A 110 -17.20 -23.47 15.57
C MET A 110 -17.11 -23.09 14.09
N ALA A 111 -18.23 -22.69 13.47
CA ALA A 111 -18.26 -22.23 12.09
C ALA A 111 -17.41 -20.97 11.90
N LEU A 112 -17.53 -19.97 12.79
CA LEU A 112 -16.72 -18.75 12.78
C LEU A 112 -15.22 -19.07 12.89
N GLN A 113 -14.83 -19.90 13.86
CA GLN A 113 -13.42 -20.30 14.04
C GLN A 113 -12.86 -21.01 12.81
N ASN A 114 -13.65 -21.88 12.18
CA ASN A 114 -13.24 -22.57 10.96
C ASN A 114 -13.11 -21.59 9.79
N ASN A 115 -14.04 -20.66 9.63
CA ASN A 115 -13.98 -19.63 8.59
C ASN A 115 -12.75 -18.71 8.79
N LEU A 116 -12.44 -18.32 10.03
CA LEU A 116 -11.24 -17.56 10.36
C LEU A 116 -9.95 -18.34 10.03
N LYS A 117 -9.89 -19.63 10.35
CA LYS A 117 -8.75 -20.51 10.03
C LYS A 117 -8.55 -20.66 8.52
N ILE A 118 -9.63 -20.89 7.77
CA ILE A 118 -9.59 -21.01 6.30
C ILE A 118 -9.03 -19.72 5.68
N MET A 119 -9.41 -18.55 6.21
CA MET A 119 -8.98 -17.25 5.70
C MET A 119 -7.67 -16.75 6.29
N HIS A 120 -6.98 -17.54 7.11
CA HIS A 120 -5.77 -17.12 7.82
C HIS A 120 -4.65 -16.73 6.84
N GLU A 121 -4.24 -17.64 5.95
CA GLU A 121 -3.19 -17.39 4.97
C GLU A 121 -3.58 -16.29 3.97
N TYR A 122 -4.87 -16.25 3.59
CA TYR A 122 -5.40 -15.19 2.74
C TYR A 122 -5.18 -13.80 3.35
N ARG A 123 -5.53 -13.64 4.64
CA ARG A 123 -5.38 -12.38 5.37
C ARG A 123 -3.93 -12.02 5.58
N ILE A 124 -3.05 -12.99 5.84
CA ILE A 124 -1.61 -12.78 5.93
C ILE A 124 -1.08 -12.21 4.62
N GLN A 125 -1.34 -12.86 3.48
CA GLN A 125 -0.85 -12.39 2.19
C GLN A 125 -1.36 -10.98 1.87
N ARG A 126 -2.65 -10.72 2.11
CA ARG A 126 -3.23 -9.39 1.92
C ARG A 126 -2.58 -8.33 2.81
N SER A 127 -2.23 -8.70 4.04
CA SER A 127 -1.51 -7.81 4.96
C SER A 127 -0.09 -7.53 4.49
N ILE A 128 0.64 -8.56 4.03
CA ILE A 128 1.98 -8.40 3.41
C ILE A 128 1.91 -7.39 2.27
N ASN A 129 0.97 -7.56 1.34
CA ASN A 129 0.81 -6.64 0.21
C ASN A 129 0.52 -5.20 0.68
N LYS A 130 -0.33 -5.04 1.70
CA LYS A 130 -0.65 -3.74 2.29
C LYS A 130 0.56 -3.09 2.95
N ILE A 131 1.32 -3.82 3.77
CA ILE A 131 2.50 -3.34 4.47
C ILE A 131 3.54 -2.85 3.46
N CYS A 132 3.85 -3.66 2.45
CA CYS A 132 4.80 -3.28 1.40
C CYS A 132 4.36 -2.03 0.65
N TYR A 133 3.09 -1.99 0.23
CA TYR A 133 2.52 -0.82 -0.42
C TYR A 133 2.69 0.44 0.43
N MET A 134 2.35 0.38 1.73
CA MET A 134 2.48 1.54 2.62
C MET A 134 3.92 2.02 2.78
N HIS A 135 4.90 1.12 2.85
CA HIS A 135 6.31 1.53 2.90
C HIS A 135 6.79 2.16 1.59
N ILE A 136 6.32 1.69 0.42
CA ILE A 136 6.60 2.37 -0.85
C ILE A 136 6.03 3.80 -0.81
N ILE A 137 4.79 3.98 -0.32
CA ILE A 137 4.20 5.31 -0.15
C ILE A 137 5.01 6.18 0.81
N GLU A 138 5.55 5.60 1.90
CA GLU A 138 6.43 6.31 2.83
C GLU A 138 7.72 6.79 2.18
N ILE A 139 8.37 5.94 1.40
CA ILE A 139 9.58 6.30 0.64
C ILE A 139 9.27 7.44 -0.32
N ILE A 140 8.18 7.32 -1.10
CA ILE A 140 7.73 8.38 -2.02
C ILE A 140 7.50 9.70 -1.26
N ALA A 141 6.79 9.65 -0.13
CA ALA A 141 6.51 10.82 0.67
C ALA A 141 7.77 11.46 1.26
N ASP A 142 8.77 10.65 1.63
CA ASP A 142 10.05 11.16 2.13
C ASP A 142 10.87 11.82 1.01
N ILE A 143 10.93 11.23 -0.20
CA ILE A 143 11.59 11.82 -1.39
C ILE A 143 10.94 13.15 -1.79
N ILE A 144 9.61 13.21 -1.81
CA ILE A 144 8.86 14.45 -2.10
C ILE A 144 9.27 15.57 -1.13
N LYS A 145 9.46 15.24 0.15
CA LYS A 145 9.86 16.21 1.18
C LYS A 145 11.33 16.61 1.06
N GLU A 146 12.20 15.64 0.84
CA GLU A 146 13.65 15.85 0.70
C GLU A 146 13.95 16.79 -0.47
N HIS A 147 13.37 16.51 -1.64
CA HIS A 147 13.56 17.33 -2.83
C HIS A 147 12.57 18.51 -2.92
N LYS A 148 11.67 18.67 -1.95
CA LYS A 148 10.66 19.75 -1.88
C LYS A 148 9.80 19.85 -3.14
N ILE A 149 9.43 18.71 -3.72
CA ILE A 149 8.57 18.60 -4.91
C ILE A 149 7.21 19.23 -4.59
N LYS A 150 6.77 20.22 -5.37
CA LYS A 150 5.53 20.98 -5.07
C LYS A 150 4.33 20.62 -5.93
N ASP A 151 4.55 20.05 -7.10
CA ASP A 151 3.47 19.61 -7.97
C ASP A 151 3.85 18.26 -8.57
N ILE A 152 2.89 17.35 -8.63
CA ILE A 152 2.98 16.07 -9.31
C ILE A 152 1.66 15.92 -10.07
N SER A 153 1.73 15.98 -11.39
CA SER A 153 0.62 15.56 -12.25
C SER A 153 0.80 14.09 -12.65
N SER A 154 -0.27 13.37 -12.97
CA SER A 154 -0.19 11.99 -13.45
C SER A 154 -1.32 11.68 -14.43
N PRO A 155 -1.18 10.64 -15.27
CA PRO A 155 -2.27 10.17 -16.12
C PRO A 155 -3.49 9.80 -15.29
N PHE A 156 -4.68 10.23 -15.72
CA PHE A 156 -5.90 9.91 -15.01
C PHE A 156 -6.32 8.45 -15.27
N ASN A 157 -6.08 7.59 -14.28
CA ASN A 157 -6.75 6.29 -14.15
C ASN A 157 -6.95 5.93 -12.68
N GLU A 158 -7.78 4.93 -12.41
CA GLU A 158 -8.14 4.50 -11.05
C GLU A 158 -6.93 4.18 -10.18
N LYS A 159 -5.88 3.57 -10.75
CA LYS A 159 -4.68 3.18 -10.01
C LYS A 159 -3.86 4.41 -9.61
N PHE A 160 -3.56 5.30 -10.55
CA PHE A 160 -2.85 6.56 -10.24
C PHE A 160 -3.64 7.39 -9.23
N TRP A 161 -4.96 7.53 -9.44
CA TRP A 161 -5.82 8.24 -8.50
C TRP A 161 -5.70 7.69 -7.08
N HIS A 162 -5.82 6.36 -6.90
CA HIS A 162 -5.70 5.73 -5.58
C HIS A 162 -4.32 5.90 -4.94
N VAL A 163 -3.25 5.77 -5.72
CA VAL A 163 -1.88 5.93 -5.22
C VAL A 163 -1.64 7.38 -4.81
N MET A 164 -1.99 8.34 -5.66
CA MET A 164 -1.84 9.77 -5.39
C MET A 164 -2.62 10.20 -4.14
N GLN A 165 -3.87 9.73 -3.97
CA GLN A 165 -4.65 9.98 -2.75
C GLN A 165 -3.98 9.40 -1.50
N THR A 166 -3.35 8.23 -1.61
CA THR A 166 -2.62 7.63 -0.48
C THR A 166 -1.37 8.44 -0.14
N ILE A 167 -0.60 8.88 -1.15
CA ILE A 167 0.57 9.75 -0.97
C ILE A 167 0.16 11.05 -0.30
N GLN A 168 -0.91 11.70 -0.78
CA GLN A 168 -1.44 12.94 -0.21
C GLN A 168 -1.82 12.76 1.27
N GLY A 169 -2.48 11.65 1.61
CA GLY A 169 -2.80 11.30 2.99
C GLY A 169 -1.53 11.15 3.84
N GLN A 170 -0.50 10.47 3.32
CA GLN A 170 0.76 10.26 4.04
C GLN A 170 1.56 11.56 4.24
N LEU A 171 1.59 12.43 3.22
CA LEU A 171 2.20 13.75 3.32
C LEU A 171 1.50 14.61 4.38
N SER A 172 0.17 14.54 4.44
CA SER A 172 -0.69 15.30 5.37
C SER A 172 -0.56 14.83 6.83
N ASN A 173 -0.35 13.53 7.06
CA ASN A 173 -0.18 12.94 8.40
C ASN A 173 1.10 13.41 9.11
N LYS A 174 2.12 13.82 8.35
CA LYS A 174 3.38 14.38 8.87
C LYS A 174 3.41 15.90 8.63
N ARG A 175 2.61 16.67 9.39
CA ARG A 175 2.51 18.15 9.30
C ARG A 175 3.88 18.84 9.47
N ASN A 176 4.55 19.08 8.35
CA ASN A 176 5.45 20.21 8.12
C ASN A 176 4.97 20.83 6.81
N TYR A 177 4.46 22.07 6.87
CA TYR A 177 3.76 22.74 5.77
C TYR A 177 4.65 22.88 4.53
N VAL A 178 4.35 22.12 3.48
CA VAL A 178 4.75 22.41 2.10
C VAL A 178 3.46 22.43 1.27
N ASP A 179 3.09 23.62 0.79
CA ASP A 179 1.88 23.83 -0.03
C ASP A 179 2.08 23.16 -1.40
N THR A 180 1.60 21.93 -1.51
CA THR A 180 1.72 21.08 -2.70
C THR A 180 0.40 21.17 -3.48
N GLN A 181 0.44 21.66 -4.72
CA GLN A 181 -0.73 21.65 -5.60
C GLN A 181 -0.66 20.41 -6.49
N ILE A 182 -1.78 19.72 -6.68
CA ILE A 182 -1.89 18.54 -7.55
C ILE A 182 -2.86 18.92 -8.67
N LYS A 183 -2.41 18.86 -9.93
CA LYS A 183 -3.21 19.23 -11.11
C LYS A 183 -3.26 18.10 -12.14
N GLU A 184 -4.35 18.07 -12.90
CA GLU A 184 -4.56 17.15 -14.02
C GLU A 184 -3.84 17.66 -15.28
N ASN A 185 -3.15 16.77 -16.01
CA ASN A 185 -2.68 17.08 -17.37
C ASN A 185 -3.30 16.11 -18.38
N LYS A 186 -3.51 16.59 -19.60
CA LYS A 186 -4.14 15.85 -20.70
C LYS A 186 -3.16 15.01 -21.53
N ASN A 187 -1.87 15.09 -21.24
CA ASN A 187 -0.79 14.63 -22.10
C ASN A 187 -0.27 13.24 -21.71
N GLY A 188 -0.80 12.62 -20.67
CA GLY A 188 -0.37 11.28 -20.23
C GLY A 188 1.05 11.24 -19.65
N THR A 189 1.57 12.40 -19.21
CA THR A 189 2.90 12.52 -18.59
C THR A 189 2.77 12.92 -17.14
N ILE A 190 3.71 12.47 -16.30
CA ILE A 190 3.90 13.02 -14.94
C ILE A 190 4.76 14.28 -15.06
N GLU A 191 4.24 15.45 -14.68
CA GLU A 191 4.97 16.73 -14.67
C GLU A 191 5.19 17.21 -13.23
N LEU A 192 6.43 17.62 -12.92
CA LEU A 192 6.88 18.07 -11.60
C LEU A 192 7.28 19.56 -11.64
N SER A 193 6.81 20.38 -10.68
CA SER A 193 7.22 21.79 -10.58
C SER A 193 7.60 22.23 -9.16
N MET A 194 8.52 23.20 -9.08
CA MET A 194 9.08 23.73 -7.83
C MET A 194 8.70 25.22 -7.68
N LYS A 195 8.27 25.65 -6.49
CA LYS A 195 8.25 27.09 -6.11
C LYS A 195 9.38 27.38 -5.14
N PHE A 196 9.74 28.64 -5.03
CA PHE A 196 10.61 29.16 -3.98
C PHE A 196 9.80 29.39 -2.71
#